data_AF-A0A7Y0JVL5-F1
#
_entry.id   AF-A0A7Y0JVL5-F1
#
_cell.length_a   1.000
_cell.length_b   1.000
_cell.length_c   1.000
_cell.angle_alpha   90.00
_cell.angle_beta   90.00
_cell.angle_gamma   90.00
#
_symmetry.space_group_name_H-M   'P 1'
#
loop_
_entity.id
_entity.type
_entity.pdbx_description
1 polymer ?
#
loop_
_entity_poly.entity_id
_entity_poly.type
_entity_poly.pdbx_seq_one_letter_code
_entity_poly.pdbx_strand_id
1 'polypeptide(L)'
;MADFAPALGPAPLVLDLTVPGARMDETDAAAVAALAAVTEPVALWRAWRLPGRRRVYLLDAADAEPLRAAVGDADVELLGKPPTPDQRAARGRSALLWAARPAEPLTVARVFDSYDPVLGGQFTVDHPVLSAELAPVLSYLDTGAVVLTTTKREPDVFDEDAGPVVPMTFRTDGRWIWTDAVAYYLRTYALSPDADLLASLTAREYRMPEVDAVALHRALARLVASEGTA
;
A
#
# COMPACT_ATOMS: atom_id res chain seq x y z
N MET A 1 -27.07 23.05 -3.38
CA MET A 1 -25.82 23.62 -2.86
C MET A 1 -25.65 23.10 -1.44
N ALA A 2 -25.10 21.89 -1.32
CA ALA A 2 -24.84 21.24 -0.04
C ALA A 2 -23.33 21.24 0.16
N ASP A 3 -22.94 21.86 1.26
CA ASP A 3 -21.59 22.08 1.73
C ASP A 3 -20.95 20.71 2.03
N PHE A 4 -19.99 20.29 1.21
CA PHE A 4 -19.20 19.07 1.42
C PHE A 4 -17.80 19.47 1.87
N ALA A 5 -17.73 20.08 3.05
CA ALA A 5 -16.50 20.11 3.82
C ALA A 5 -16.50 18.87 4.73
N PRO A 6 -15.75 17.80 4.43
CA PRO A 6 -15.40 16.86 5.47
C PRO A 6 -14.48 17.63 6.41
N ALA A 7 -14.94 17.90 7.63
CA ALA A 7 -14.08 18.30 8.72
C ALA A 7 -13.02 17.20 8.89
N LEU A 8 -11.84 17.41 8.29
CA LEU A 8 -10.64 16.61 8.50
C LEU A 8 -10.18 16.88 9.94
N GLY A 9 -10.85 16.27 10.93
CA GLY A 9 -10.18 15.97 12.20
C GLY A 9 -8.94 15.11 11.89
N PRO A 10 -7.87 15.12 12.72
CA PRO A 10 -6.61 14.47 12.39
C PRO A 10 -6.90 13.01 12.05
N ALA A 11 -6.78 12.67 10.78
CA ALA A 11 -7.12 11.34 10.29
C ALA A 11 -6.20 10.35 11.00
N PRO A 12 -6.71 9.21 11.52
CA PRO A 12 -5.81 8.18 12.02
C PRO A 12 -4.91 7.73 10.86
N LEU A 13 -3.62 7.95 11.03
CA LEU A 13 -2.57 7.63 10.07
C LEU A 13 -2.57 6.11 9.82
N VAL A 14 -2.41 5.71 8.56
CA VAL A 14 -2.06 4.33 8.22
C VAL A 14 -0.62 4.13 8.66
N LEU A 15 -0.41 3.32 9.70
CA LEU A 15 0.90 3.12 10.31
C LEU A 15 1.32 1.65 10.23
N ASP A 16 2.61 1.41 10.08
CA ASP A 16 3.23 0.12 10.35
C ASP A 16 4.07 0.25 11.61
N LEU A 17 3.62 -0.34 12.72
CA LEU A 17 4.33 -0.38 14.00
C LEU A 17 5.18 -1.65 14.16
N THR A 18 5.29 -2.47 13.10
CA THR A 18 6.21 -3.62 13.06
C THR A 18 7.63 -3.21 12.68
N VAL A 19 7.84 -1.95 12.27
CA VAL A 19 9.16 -1.41 11.90
C VAL A 19 10.02 -1.12 13.14
N PRO A 20 11.36 -1.25 13.04
CA PRO A 20 12.26 -0.92 14.15
C PRO A 20 12.06 0.50 14.69
N GLY A 21 12.04 0.63 16.02
CA GLY A 21 11.90 1.93 16.70
C GLY A 21 10.47 2.45 16.86
N ALA A 22 9.48 1.80 16.25
CA ALA A 22 8.07 2.09 16.53
C ALA A 22 7.73 1.82 18.00
N ARG A 23 6.87 2.66 18.59
CA ARG A 23 6.43 2.53 19.99
C ARG A 23 4.96 2.14 20.05
N MET A 24 4.68 1.16 20.89
CA MET A 24 3.33 0.71 21.24
C MET A 24 2.99 1.19 22.66
N ASP A 25 1.72 1.47 22.91
CA ASP A 25 1.24 1.67 24.29
C ASP A 25 1.09 0.32 25.02
N GLU A 26 0.82 0.37 26.32
CA GLU A 26 0.78 -0.83 27.16
C GLU A 26 -0.34 -1.81 26.74
N THR A 27 -1.49 -1.30 26.30
CA THR A 27 -2.59 -2.11 25.78
C THR A 27 -2.22 -2.78 24.45
N ASP A 28 -1.55 -2.07 23.54
CA ASP A 28 -1.06 -2.65 22.28
C ASP A 28 0.03 -3.69 22.52
N ALA A 29 0.93 -3.46 23.47
CA ALA A 29 1.95 -4.43 23.86
C ALA A 29 1.31 -5.70 24.45
N ALA A 30 0.28 -5.55 25.30
CA ALA A 30 -0.49 -6.68 25.82
C ALA A 30 -1.23 -7.44 24.70
N ALA A 31 -1.82 -6.71 23.74
CA ALA A 31 -2.48 -7.28 22.57
C ALA A 31 -1.51 -8.13 21.72
N VAL A 32 -0.32 -7.61 21.43
CA VAL A 32 0.72 -8.34 20.68
C VAL A 32 1.23 -9.56 21.48
N ALA A 33 1.46 -9.42 22.78
CA ALA A 33 1.89 -10.53 23.63
C ALA A 33 0.87 -11.68 23.67
N ALA A 34 -0.43 -11.35 23.67
CA ALA A 34 -1.52 -12.34 23.67
C ALA A 34 -1.54 -13.23 22.42
N LEU A 35 -0.94 -12.78 21.30
CA LEU A 35 -0.87 -13.56 20.06
C LEU A 35 -0.09 -14.87 20.22
N ALA A 36 0.79 -14.99 21.22
CA ALA A 36 1.49 -16.23 21.52
C ALA A 36 0.54 -17.38 21.94
N ALA A 37 -0.67 -17.05 22.40
CA ALA A 37 -1.71 -18.02 22.77
C ALA A 37 -2.83 -18.15 21.73
N VAL A 38 -2.81 -17.32 20.66
CA VAL A 38 -3.79 -17.39 19.56
C VAL A 38 -3.39 -18.50 18.59
N THR A 39 -4.37 -19.24 18.07
CA THR A 39 -4.13 -20.29 17.07
C THR A 39 -3.93 -19.68 15.69
N GLU A 40 -2.76 -19.92 15.10
CA GLU A 40 -2.38 -19.49 13.74
C GLU A 40 -2.69 -18.01 13.45
N PRO A 41 -2.20 -17.04 14.26
CA PRO A 41 -2.40 -15.63 13.98
C PRO A 41 -1.61 -15.25 12.73
N VAL A 42 -2.27 -14.56 11.81
CA VAL A 42 -1.66 -14.02 10.58
C VAL A 42 -1.24 -12.57 10.79
N ALA A 43 -2.13 -11.73 11.35
CA ALA A 43 -1.84 -10.33 11.59
C ALA A 43 -2.82 -9.66 12.56
N LEU A 44 -2.35 -8.59 13.21
CA LEU A 44 -3.10 -7.78 14.17
C LEU A 44 -2.99 -6.30 13.81
N TRP A 45 -4.13 -5.63 13.71
CA TRP A 45 -4.22 -4.18 13.51
C TRP A 45 -5.00 -3.52 14.64
N ARG A 46 -4.61 -2.29 15.00
CA ARG A 46 -5.40 -1.38 15.84
C ARG A 46 -6.09 -0.34 14.97
N ALA A 47 -7.41 -0.27 15.05
CA ALA A 47 -8.24 0.75 14.43
C ALA A 47 -9.16 1.43 15.47
N TRP A 48 -9.98 2.37 15.01
CA TRP A 48 -10.96 3.08 15.84
C TRP A 48 -12.33 3.09 15.18
N ARG A 49 -13.39 2.83 15.97
CA ARG A 49 -14.78 2.94 15.54
C ARG A 49 -15.37 4.29 15.92
N LEU A 50 -16.26 4.80 15.08
CA LEU A 50 -17.05 6.01 15.32
C LEU A 50 -18.54 5.65 15.43
N PRO A 51 -19.33 6.38 16.22
CA PRO A 51 -18.95 7.50 17.08
C PRO A 51 -18.15 7.07 18.34
N GLY A 52 -17.43 8.00 18.97
CA GLY A 52 -16.77 7.76 20.26
C GLY A 52 -15.30 7.31 20.23
N ARG A 53 -14.71 7.06 19.04
CA ARG A 53 -13.32 6.62 18.88
C ARG A 53 -12.97 5.42 19.78
N ARG A 54 -13.85 4.42 19.81
CA ARG A 54 -13.59 3.19 20.56
C ARG A 54 -12.49 2.40 19.86
N ARG A 55 -11.48 1.96 20.61
CA ARG A 55 -10.39 1.13 20.12
C ARG A 55 -10.93 -0.24 19.69
N VAL A 56 -10.55 -0.67 18.50
CA VAL A 56 -10.85 -2.01 18.00
C VAL A 56 -9.58 -2.67 17.46
N TYR A 57 -9.39 -3.94 17.82
CA TYR A 57 -8.38 -4.80 17.25
C TYR A 57 -9.00 -5.65 16.14
N LEU A 58 -8.44 -5.54 14.94
CA LEU A 58 -8.77 -6.42 13.82
C LEU A 58 -7.73 -7.55 13.83
N LEU A 59 -8.18 -8.79 13.97
CA LEU A 59 -7.33 -9.97 14.05
C LEU A 59 -7.62 -10.90 12.87
N ASP A 60 -6.60 -11.22 12.08
CA ASP A 60 -6.65 -12.36 11.13
C ASP A 60 -6.06 -13.58 11.84
N ALA A 61 -6.94 -14.47 12.31
CA ALA A 61 -6.58 -15.70 13.03
C ALA A 61 -7.77 -16.67 13.03
N ALA A 62 -7.58 -17.87 13.59
CA ALA A 62 -8.66 -18.83 13.78
C ALA A 62 -9.57 -18.50 14.98
N ASP A 63 -9.01 -17.86 16.02
CA ASP A 63 -9.70 -17.51 17.25
C ASP A 63 -9.25 -16.13 17.78
N ALA A 64 -10.04 -15.52 18.66
CA ALA A 64 -9.77 -14.21 19.23
C ALA A 64 -9.90 -14.16 20.77
N GLU A 65 -10.18 -15.29 21.42
CA GLU A 65 -10.42 -15.33 22.87
C GLU A 65 -9.19 -14.91 23.70
N PRO A 66 -7.96 -15.40 23.40
CA PRO A 66 -6.77 -14.96 24.12
C PRO A 66 -6.56 -13.44 24.01
N LEU A 67 -6.83 -12.88 22.83
CA LEU A 67 -6.71 -11.45 22.60
C LEU A 67 -7.78 -10.66 23.37
N ARG A 68 -9.04 -11.10 23.36
CA ARG A 68 -10.14 -10.47 24.12
C ARG A 68 -9.86 -10.41 25.61
N ALA A 69 -9.31 -11.50 26.17
CA ALA A 69 -8.94 -11.54 27.57
C ALA A 69 -7.82 -10.54 27.92
N ALA A 70 -6.94 -10.22 26.97
CA ALA A 70 -5.78 -9.34 27.20
C ALA A 70 -6.08 -7.85 27.05
N VAL A 71 -7.08 -7.46 26.24
CA VAL A 71 -7.29 -6.05 25.84
C VAL A 71 -8.43 -5.32 26.59
N GLY A 72 -9.03 -5.97 27.59
CA GLY A 72 -10.03 -5.36 28.47
C GLY A 72 -11.26 -4.85 27.72
N ASP A 73 -11.54 -3.54 27.82
CA ASP A 73 -12.72 -2.90 27.23
C ASP A 73 -12.63 -2.66 25.70
N ALA A 74 -11.46 -2.90 25.11
CA ALA A 74 -11.27 -2.75 23.67
C ALA A 74 -12.02 -3.86 22.89
N ASP A 75 -12.58 -3.49 21.75
CA ASP A 75 -13.26 -4.47 20.89
C ASP A 75 -12.24 -5.33 20.13
N VAL A 76 -12.58 -6.59 19.88
CA VAL A 76 -11.79 -7.51 19.06
C VAL A 76 -12.68 -8.15 17.99
N GLU A 77 -12.34 -7.88 16.73
CA GLU A 77 -13.03 -8.40 15.55
C GLU A 77 -12.12 -9.39 14.81
N LEU A 78 -12.61 -10.61 14.56
CA LEU A 78 -11.98 -11.52 13.62
C LEU A 78 -12.28 -11.07 12.18
N LEU A 79 -11.25 -10.97 11.36
CA LEU A 79 -11.41 -10.65 9.94
C LEU A 79 -12.10 -11.80 9.22
N GLY A 80 -13.16 -11.48 8.48
CA GLY A 80 -13.83 -12.44 7.61
C GLY A 80 -12.94 -12.85 6.44
N LYS A 81 -13.25 -14.00 5.82
CA LYS A 81 -12.61 -14.47 4.57
C LYS A 81 -13.71 -14.63 3.50
N PRO A 82 -13.98 -13.60 2.67
CA PRO A 82 -13.33 -12.27 2.61
C PRO A 82 -13.80 -11.29 3.71
N PRO A 83 -13.02 -10.24 4.02
CA PRO A 83 -13.39 -9.26 5.04
C PRO A 83 -14.56 -8.39 4.58
N THR A 84 -15.39 -7.92 5.52
CA THR A 84 -16.53 -7.04 5.20
C THR A 84 -16.07 -5.66 4.73
N PRO A 85 -16.92 -4.87 4.04
CA PRO A 85 -16.59 -3.49 3.67
C PRO A 85 -16.12 -2.65 4.86
N ASP A 86 -16.76 -2.79 6.03
CA ASP A 86 -16.42 -2.05 7.24
C ASP A 86 -15.08 -2.48 7.85
N GLN A 87 -14.74 -3.77 7.76
CA GLN A 87 -13.42 -4.27 8.16
C GLN A 87 -12.33 -3.76 7.22
N ARG A 88 -12.58 -3.74 5.90
CA ARG A 88 -11.64 -3.16 4.93
C ARG A 88 -11.42 -1.68 5.18
N ALA A 89 -12.49 -0.92 5.41
CA ALA A 89 -12.43 0.51 5.71
C ALA A 89 -11.67 0.79 7.02
N ALA A 90 -11.92 0.01 8.07
CA ALA A 90 -11.20 0.13 9.34
C ALA A 90 -9.70 -0.20 9.19
N ARG A 91 -9.37 -1.27 8.47
CA ARG A 91 -7.97 -1.64 8.20
C ARG A 91 -7.23 -0.56 7.41
N GLY A 92 -7.88 0.06 6.42
CA GLY A 92 -7.32 1.19 5.66
C GLY A 92 -7.09 2.47 6.48
N ARG A 93 -7.42 2.47 7.77
CA ARG A 93 -7.25 3.59 8.72
C ARG A 93 -6.73 3.09 10.07
N SER A 94 -5.77 2.17 10.01
CA SER A 94 -5.29 1.42 11.18
C SER A 94 -3.77 1.48 11.33
N ALA A 95 -3.30 1.05 12.50
CA ALA A 95 -1.90 0.73 12.74
C ALA A 95 -1.72 -0.79 12.73
N LEU A 96 -0.84 -1.31 11.87
CA LEU A 96 -0.41 -2.71 11.92
C LEU A 96 0.49 -2.88 13.16
N LEU A 97 0.10 -3.75 14.08
CA LEU A 97 0.84 -3.99 15.33
C LEU A 97 1.73 -5.22 15.23
N TRP A 98 1.27 -6.25 14.51
CA TRP A 98 2.00 -7.50 14.39
C TRP A 98 1.60 -8.22 13.09
N ALA A 99 2.55 -8.94 12.51
CA ALA A 99 2.32 -9.85 11.39
C ALA A 99 3.21 -11.09 11.54
N ALA A 100 2.68 -12.25 11.18
CA ALA A 100 3.40 -13.52 11.23
C ALA A 100 4.63 -13.51 10.32
N ARG A 101 4.51 -12.87 9.16
CA ARG A 101 5.61 -12.70 8.22
C ARG A 101 6.37 -11.39 8.52
N PRO A 102 7.71 -11.45 8.64
CA PRO A 102 8.51 -10.25 8.87
C PRO A 102 8.32 -9.25 7.72
N ALA A 103 8.59 -7.98 8.00
CA ALA A 103 8.58 -6.96 6.97
C ALA A 103 9.70 -7.23 5.96
N GLU A 104 9.35 -7.25 4.68
CA GLU A 104 10.32 -7.24 3.58
C GLU A 104 10.50 -5.79 3.10
N PRO A 105 11.70 -5.40 2.63
CA PRO A 105 11.91 -4.07 2.07
C PRO A 105 10.94 -3.79 0.92
N LEU A 106 10.23 -2.66 1.02
CA LEU A 106 9.41 -2.12 -0.04
C LEU A 106 10.21 -1.09 -0.83
N THR A 107 10.12 -1.10 -2.15
CA THR A 107 10.75 -0.12 -3.04
C THR A 107 9.69 0.57 -3.89
N VAL A 108 9.75 1.89 -4.01
CA VAL A 108 8.87 2.65 -4.91
C VAL A 108 9.62 2.81 -6.22
N ALA A 109 9.05 2.30 -7.31
CA ALA A 109 9.61 2.44 -8.64
C ALA A 109 9.54 3.90 -9.09
N ARG A 110 10.63 4.37 -9.68
CA ARG A 110 10.66 5.66 -10.35
C ARG A 110 9.94 5.53 -11.70
N VAL A 111 9.19 6.57 -12.05
CA VAL A 111 8.59 6.69 -13.39
C VAL A 111 9.56 7.41 -14.31
N PHE A 112 10.18 8.48 -13.81
CA PHE A 112 11.01 9.40 -14.58
C PHE A 112 12.49 9.28 -14.18
N ASP A 113 13.38 9.69 -15.09
CA ASP A 113 14.82 9.74 -14.82
C ASP A 113 15.17 10.85 -13.85
N SER A 114 14.46 11.98 -13.95
CA SER A 114 14.58 13.14 -13.07
C SER A 114 13.23 13.83 -12.86
N TYR A 115 13.16 14.68 -11.84
CA TYR A 115 11.99 15.49 -11.52
C TYR A 115 12.40 16.94 -11.32
N ASP A 116 11.71 17.86 -11.99
CA ASP A 116 11.83 19.30 -11.79
C ASP A 116 10.51 19.86 -11.20
N PRO A 117 10.54 20.72 -10.17
CA PRO A 117 9.33 21.26 -9.55
C PRO A 117 8.41 22.08 -10.47
N VAL A 118 8.95 22.63 -11.58
CA VAL A 118 8.23 23.48 -12.53
C VAL A 118 7.88 22.69 -13.78
N LEU A 119 8.83 21.94 -14.33
CA LEU A 119 8.68 21.19 -15.59
C LEU A 119 8.09 19.78 -15.38
N GLY A 120 8.06 19.28 -14.15
CA GLY A 120 7.57 17.94 -13.82
C GLY A 120 8.60 16.84 -14.07
N GLY A 121 8.10 15.63 -14.28
CA GLY A 121 8.92 14.46 -14.56
C GLY A 121 9.58 14.51 -15.94
N GLN A 122 10.80 13.99 -16.07
CA GLN A 122 11.56 14.04 -17.31
C GLN A 122 12.22 12.69 -17.64
N PHE A 123 12.22 12.34 -18.93
CA PHE A 123 13.02 11.25 -19.48
C PHE A 123 14.24 11.81 -20.20
N THR A 124 15.38 11.13 -20.03
CA THR A 124 16.59 11.44 -20.79
C THR A 124 16.46 10.98 -22.24
N VAL A 125 17.21 11.61 -23.14
CA VAL A 125 17.20 11.24 -24.58
C VAL A 125 17.66 9.80 -24.81
N ASP A 126 18.53 9.28 -23.95
CA ASP A 126 19.08 7.94 -24.00
C ASP A 126 18.30 6.94 -23.12
N HIS A 127 17.08 7.31 -22.69
CA HIS A 127 16.26 6.43 -21.85
C HIS A 127 16.01 5.10 -22.57
N PRO A 128 16.26 3.94 -21.92
CA PRO A 128 16.18 2.65 -22.58
C PRO A 128 14.78 2.33 -23.10
N VAL A 129 14.71 1.66 -24.25
CA VAL A 129 13.46 1.15 -24.83
C VAL A 129 13.38 -0.36 -24.64
N LEU A 130 12.23 -0.86 -24.20
CA LEU A 130 11.97 -2.28 -23.99
C LEU A 130 11.12 -2.86 -25.13
N SER A 131 11.67 -3.80 -25.90
CA SER A 131 10.97 -4.42 -27.04
C SER A 131 10.67 -5.91 -26.84
N ALA A 132 11.69 -6.72 -26.55
CA ALA A 132 11.56 -8.18 -26.50
C ALA A 132 10.62 -8.69 -25.39
N GLU A 133 10.61 -8.01 -24.24
CA GLU A 133 9.87 -8.42 -23.03
C GLU A 133 8.68 -7.48 -22.72
N LEU A 134 8.27 -6.63 -23.68
CA LEU A 134 7.24 -5.62 -23.48
C LEU A 134 5.91 -6.22 -22.98
N ALA A 135 5.42 -7.26 -23.66
CA ALA A 135 4.13 -7.86 -23.33
C ALA A 135 4.08 -8.48 -21.91
N PRO A 136 5.02 -9.35 -21.49
CA PRO A 136 5.00 -9.91 -20.13
C PRO A 136 5.20 -8.84 -19.05
N VAL A 137 6.07 -7.84 -19.29
CA VAL A 137 6.28 -6.74 -18.33
C VAL A 137 5.01 -5.90 -18.18
N LEU A 138 4.38 -5.51 -19.29
CA LEU A 138 3.14 -4.74 -19.25
C LEU A 138 2.02 -5.50 -18.54
N SER A 139 1.88 -6.80 -18.84
CA SER A 139 0.91 -7.67 -18.16
C SER A 139 1.17 -7.75 -16.65
N TYR A 140 2.43 -7.81 -16.22
CA TYR A 140 2.78 -7.80 -14.79
C TYR A 140 2.35 -6.49 -14.14
N LEU A 141 2.71 -5.36 -14.74
CA LEU A 141 2.41 -4.03 -14.21
C LEU A 141 0.89 -3.80 -14.08
N ASP A 142 0.11 -4.22 -15.08
CA ASP A 142 -1.35 -4.08 -15.12
C ASP A 142 -2.08 -5.00 -14.11
N THR A 143 -1.48 -6.13 -13.74
CA THR A 143 -2.06 -7.12 -12.81
C THR A 143 -1.67 -6.90 -11.35
N GLY A 144 -0.75 -5.96 -11.07
CA GLY A 144 -0.37 -5.59 -9.70
C GLY A 144 -1.57 -5.22 -8.84
N ALA A 145 -1.52 -5.61 -7.57
CA ALA A 145 -2.59 -5.37 -6.62
C ALA A 145 -2.74 -3.86 -6.35
N VAL A 146 -3.96 -3.34 -6.46
CA VAL A 146 -4.24 -1.91 -6.28
C VAL A 146 -4.10 -1.54 -4.80
N VAL A 147 -3.24 -0.57 -4.51
CA VAL A 147 -2.97 -0.04 -3.16
C VAL A 147 -3.80 1.22 -2.92
N LEU A 148 -3.74 2.16 -3.85
CA LEU A 148 -4.41 3.45 -3.77
C LEU A 148 -4.98 3.81 -5.14
N THR A 149 -6.30 3.88 -5.19
CA THR A 149 -7.04 4.36 -6.39
C THR A 149 -7.17 5.87 -6.33
N THR A 150 -7.00 6.51 -7.48
CA THR A 150 -7.27 7.94 -7.66
C THR A 150 -7.86 8.19 -9.04
N THR A 151 -8.70 9.21 -9.16
CA THR A 151 -9.16 9.74 -10.46
C THR A 151 -8.19 10.78 -11.02
N LYS A 152 -7.17 11.19 -10.26
CA LYS A 152 -6.15 12.13 -10.70
C LYS A 152 -5.36 11.55 -11.88
N ARG A 153 -5.11 12.39 -12.86
CA ARG A 153 -4.22 12.13 -14.00
C ARG A 153 -3.21 13.25 -14.14
N GLU A 154 -2.06 12.94 -14.70
CA GLU A 154 -1.02 13.92 -15.05
C GLU A 154 -0.93 14.10 -16.57
N PRO A 155 -0.44 15.27 -17.03
CA PRO A 155 -0.11 15.48 -18.45
C PRO A 155 0.94 14.48 -18.93
N ASP A 156 0.88 14.12 -20.20
CA ASP A 156 1.95 13.39 -20.86
C ASP A 156 3.10 14.35 -21.18
N VAL A 157 4.33 13.98 -20.81
CA VAL A 157 5.53 14.80 -21.03
C VAL A 157 5.95 14.88 -22.50
N PHE A 158 5.43 14.00 -23.37
CA PHE A 158 5.67 14.02 -24.81
C PHE A 158 4.47 14.53 -25.62
N ASP A 159 3.28 14.64 -25.00
CA ASP A 159 2.04 15.10 -25.64
C ASP A 159 1.24 15.98 -24.67
N GLU A 160 1.71 17.20 -24.47
CA GLU A 160 1.07 18.16 -23.56
C GLU A 160 -0.34 18.57 -24.04
N ASP A 161 -0.60 18.50 -25.36
CA ASP A 161 -1.87 18.86 -25.99
C ASP A 161 -2.98 17.84 -25.70
N ALA A 162 -2.62 16.59 -25.38
CA ALA A 162 -3.58 15.55 -24.96
C ALA A 162 -4.24 15.85 -23.61
N GLY A 163 -3.69 16.78 -22.83
CA GLY A 163 -4.14 17.08 -21.47
C GLY A 163 -3.80 15.96 -20.47
N PRO A 164 -4.46 15.92 -19.29
CA PRO A 164 -4.11 14.98 -18.23
C PRO A 164 -4.61 13.56 -18.54
N VAL A 165 -3.77 12.76 -19.18
CA VAL A 165 -4.08 11.40 -19.63
C VAL A 165 -3.39 10.31 -18.81
N VAL A 166 -2.26 10.61 -18.16
CA VAL A 166 -1.40 9.65 -17.46
C VAL A 166 -2.03 9.23 -16.12
N PRO A 167 -2.40 7.96 -15.93
CA PRO A 167 -3.05 7.49 -14.70
C PRO A 167 -2.09 7.41 -13.49
N MET A 168 -2.61 7.72 -12.31
CA MET A 168 -1.82 7.78 -11.06
C MET A 168 -2.21 6.75 -9.99
N THR A 169 -2.96 5.70 -10.34
CA THR A 169 -3.26 4.60 -9.40
C THR A 169 -1.97 3.94 -8.97
N PHE A 170 -1.80 3.70 -7.66
CA PHE A 170 -0.67 2.95 -7.13
C PHE A 170 -0.99 1.46 -7.03
N ARG A 171 -0.02 0.65 -7.45
CA ARG A 171 -0.06 -0.82 -7.43
C ARG A 171 1.15 -1.40 -6.72
N THR A 172 1.04 -2.66 -6.32
CA THR A 172 2.13 -3.40 -5.70
C THR A 172 2.11 -4.89 -6.05
N ASP A 173 3.28 -5.52 -5.98
CA ASP A 173 3.46 -6.98 -5.93
C ASP A 173 3.87 -7.46 -4.52
N GLY A 174 3.76 -6.59 -3.51
CA GLY A 174 4.20 -6.82 -2.14
C GLY A 174 5.66 -6.47 -1.85
N ARG A 175 6.48 -6.15 -2.87
CA ARG A 175 7.87 -5.66 -2.71
C ARG A 175 8.13 -4.37 -3.47
N TRP A 176 7.53 -4.20 -4.63
CA TRP A 176 7.57 -3.00 -5.42
C TRP A 176 6.24 -2.27 -5.34
N ILE A 177 6.30 -0.96 -5.36
CA ILE A 177 5.16 -0.08 -5.53
C ILE A 177 5.40 0.74 -6.78
N TRP A 178 4.44 0.80 -7.69
CA TRP A 178 4.54 1.62 -8.91
C TRP A 178 3.21 2.31 -9.17
N THR A 179 3.24 3.39 -9.94
CA THR A 179 2.04 4.02 -10.47
C THR A 179 1.69 3.42 -11.84
N ASP A 180 0.41 3.50 -12.22
CA ASP A 180 -0.03 3.13 -13.58
C ASP A 180 0.67 3.96 -14.68
N ALA A 181 1.31 5.08 -14.33
CA ALA A 181 2.16 5.85 -15.25
C ALA A 181 3.30 5.01 -15.84
N VAL A 182 3.89 4.08 -15.08
CA VAL A 182 4.93 3.17 -15.59
C VAL A 182 4.39 2.31 -16.73
N ALA A 183 3.21 1.72 -16.55
CA ALA A 183 2.55 0.93 -17.58
C ALA A 183 2.11 1.79 -18.77
N TYR A 184 1.71 3.05 -18.52
CA TYR A 184 1.37 4.00 -19.56
C TYR A 184 2.56 4.31 -20.48
N TYR A 185 3.69 4.77 -19.93
CA TYR A 185 4.87 5.12 -20.73
C TYR A 185 5.48 3.90 -21.45
N LEU A 186 5.47 2.72 -20.82
CA LEU A 186 5.87 1.48 -21.48
C LEU A 186 4.95 1.14 -22.66
N ARG A 187 3.63 1.30 -22.50
CA ARG A 187 2.67 0.96 -23.57
C ARG A 187 2.71 1.94 -24.73
N THR A 188 2.81 3.23 -24.43
CA THR A 188 2.71 4.30 -25.43
C THR A 188 4.03 4.53 -26.15
N TYR A 189 5.16 4.49 -25.43
CA TYR A 189 6.47 4.89 -25.94
C TYR A 189 7.54 3.77 -25.85
N ALA A 190 7.17 2.60 -25.35
CA ALA A 190 8.10 1.50 -25.09
C ALA A 190 9.27 1.86 -24.14
N LEU A 191 9.12 2.93 -23.35
CA LEU A 191 10.13 3.32 -22.36
C LEU A 191 10.24 2.25 -21.27
N SER A 192 11.46 1.80 -21.02
CA SER A 192 11.74 0.77 -20.03
C SER A 192 11.35 1.26 -18.64
N PRO A 193 10.71 0.41 -17.80
CA PRO A 193 10.57 0.72 -16.38
C PRO A 193 11.93 0.89 -15.70
N ASP A 194 11.91 1.35 -14.45
CA ASP A 194 13.08 1.37 -13.56
C ASP A 194 13.85 0.03 -13.66
N ALA A 195 15.17 0.12 -13.85
CA ALA A 195 16.01 -1.04 -14.15
C ALA A 195 16.01 -2.09 -13.02
N ASP A 196 15.93 -1.65 -11.77
CA ASP A 196 15.88 -2.56 -10.61
C ASP A 196 14.50 -3.23 -10.51
N LEU A 197 13.43 -2.51 -10.87
CA LEU A 197 12.10 -3.11 -11.00
C LEU A 197 12.14 -4.18 -12.10
N LEU A 198 12.60 -3.83 -13.30
CA LEU A 198 12.66 -4.75 -14.44
C LEU A 198 13.47 -6.00 -14.10
N ALA A 199 14.66 -5.84 -13.51
CA ALA A 199 15.48 -6.97 -13.06
C ALA A 199 14.75 -7.87 -12.05
N SER A 200 14.00 -7.27 -11.12
CA SER A 200 13.15 -8.00 -10.16
C SER A 200 12.01 -8.76 -10.83
N LEU A 201 11.39 -8.20 -11.88
CA LEU A 201 10.33 -8.88 -12.63
C LEU A 201 10.88 -10.07 -13.41
N THR A 202 12.00 -9.89 -14.11
CA THR A 202 12.67 -10.93 -14.88
C THR A 202 13.15 -12.07 -13.99
N ALA A 203 13.75 -11.76 -12.83
CA ALA A 203 14.17 -12.78 -11.85
C ALA A 203 13.02 -13.63 -11.29
N ARG A 204 11.78 -13.16 -11.42
CA ARG A 204 10.55 -13.86 -11.00
C ARG A 204 9.80 -14.52 -12.15
N GLU A 205 10.37 -14.52 -13.36
CA GLU A 205 9.73 -15.02 -14.58
C GLU A 205 8.35 -14.36 -14.79
N TYR A 206 8.21 -13.08 -14.39
CA TYR A 206 6.95 -12.33 -14.46
C TYR A 206 5.77 -12.97 -13.73
N ARG A 207 6.03 -13.79 -12.71
CA ARG A 207 4.97 -14.36 -11.86
C ARG A 207 4.64 -13.42 -10.71
N MET A 208 3.43 -12.89 -10.72
CA MET A 208 2.90 -12.06 -9.63
C MET A 208 2.81 -12.89 -8.34
N PRO A 209 3.46 -12.49 -7.24
CA PRO A 209 3.27 -13.11 -5.94
C PRO A 209 1.86 -12.86 -5.40
N GLU A 210 1.45 -13.68 -4.44
CA GLU A 210 0.25 -13.39 -3.66
C GLU A 210 0.47 -12.14 -2.79
N VAL A 211 -0.36 -11.13 -3.00
CA VAL A 211 -0.34 -9.89 -2.21
C VAL A 211 -1.43 -9.96 -1.15
N ASP A 212 -1.02 -10.28 0.07
CA ASP A 212 -1.94 -10.39 1.21
C ASP A 212 -2.31 -9.02 1.80
N ALA A 213 -3.20 -9.05 2.79
CA ALA A 213 -3.66 -7.88 3.52
C ALA A 213 -2.54 -7.09 4.21
N VAL A 214 -1.50 -7.78 4.67
CA VAL A 214 -0.35 -7.17 5.35
C VAL A 214 0.51 -6.42 4.33
N ALA A 215 0.80 -7.04 3.19
CA ALA A 215 1.55 -6.44 2.10
C ALA A 215 0.86 -5.16 1.58
N LEU A 216 -0.45 -5.21 1.36
CA LEU A 216 -1.24 -4.02 0.99
C LEU A 216 -1.17 -2.91 2.04
N HIS A 217 -1.29 -3.26 3.33
CA HIS A 217 -1.22 -2.28 4.42
C HIS A 217 0.16 -1.62 4.49
N ARG A 218 1.24 -2.40 4.38
CA ARG A 218 2.62 -1.89 4.37
C ARG A 218 2.89 -0.99 3.18
N ALA A 219 2.39 -1.36 2.00
CA ALA A 219 2.48 -0.53 0.80
C ALA A 219 1.77 0.82 0.99
N LEU A 220 0.55 0.81 1.54
CA LEU A 220 -0.19 2.04 1.83
C LEU A 220 0.52 2.90 2.90
N ALA A 221 1.00 2.30 3.99
CA ALA A 221 1.74 3.00 5.04
C ALA A 221 3.00 3.68 4.48
N ARG A 222 3.72 3.02 3.56
CA ARG A 222 4.88 3.58 2.88
C ARG A 222 4.54 4.83 2.06
N LEU A 223 3.45 4.80 1.30
CA LEU A 223 3.01 5.93 0.48
C LEU A 223 2.61 7.13 1.34
N VAL A 224 1.84 6.89 2.41
CA VAL A 224 1.42 7.95 3.35
C VAL A 224 2.62 8.57 4.08
N ALA A 225 3.61 7.76 4.47
CA ALA A 225 4.83 8.27 5.11
C ALA A 225 5.68 9.14 4.17
N SER A 226 5.72 8.84 2.86
CA SER A 226 6.43 9.67 1.88
C SER A 226 5.73 11.00 1.57
N GLU A 227 4.41 11.08 1.65
CA GLU A 227 3.68 12.34 1.43
C GLU A 227 3.84 13.33 2.59
N GLY A 228 4.09 12.85 3.82
CA GLY A 228 4.30 13.68 5.00
C GLY A 228 5.70 14.29 5.13
N THR A 229 6.61 14.05 4.18
CA THR A 229 8.00 14.53 4.19
C THR A 229 8.34 15.50 3.05
N ALA A 230 7.33 16.00 2.33
CA ALA A 230 7.47 17.01 1.28
C ALA A 230 7.21 18.43 1.79
#